data_AF-A0A6G7ZIF2-F1
#
_entry.id   AF-A0A6G7ZIF2-F1
#
_cell.length_a   1.000
_cell.length_b   1.000
_cell.length_c   1.000
_cell.angle_alpha   90.00
_cell.angle_beta   90.00
_cell.angle_gamma   90.00
#
_symmetry.space_group_name_H-M   'P 1'
#
loop_
_entity.id
_entity.type
_entity.pdbx_description
1 polymer ?
#
loop_
_entity_poly.entity_id
_entity_poly.type
_entity_poly.pdbx_seq_one_letter_code
_entity_poly.pdbx_strand_id
1 'polypeptide(L)'
;MDYRPAYPSLSDRMTSYWERGVRIATRFAIAFGLSTLTAIGIGFAVTDNVLAQIFVTILAAFALWIPFVIGVTRFEAWRNARRHRKGLAAMPIAQRANPEFEQNWQRLVALAPAQRERLAAIKSSIDRSRLALGKTELDPDAHDLCILIDRRLPELVRHELEDLPPDDAGRRQRVGELVDLVEQFARHCGRQRDGLSSGSAREAAILRRRFEARLADHRDDL
;
A
#
# COMPACT_ATOMS: atom_id res chain seq x y z
N MET A 1 -29.74 -15.64 1.45
CA MET A 1 -29.33 -14.53 0.59
C MET A 1 -27.99 -14.92 -0.05
N ASP A 2 -28.01 -15.30 -1.32
CA ASP A 2 -26.81 -15.68 -2.07
C ASP A 2 -26.04 -14.45 -2.52
N TYR A 3 -24.91 -14.17 -1.88
CA TYR A 3 -23.98 -13.12 -2.31
C TYR A 3 -23.07 -13.67 -3.40
N ARG A 4 -23.44 -13.47 -4.67
CA ARG A 4 -22.52 -13.68 -5.79
C ARG A 4 -21.59 -12.46 -5.90
N PRO A 5 -20.26 -12.62 -5.82
CA PRO A 5 -19.35 -11.51 -6.06
C PRO A 5 -19.53 -11.01 -7.50
N ALA A 6 -19.86 -9.73 -7.66
CA ALA A 6 -19.93 -9.09 -8.97
C ALA A 6 -18.54 -9.11 -9.60
N TYR A 7 -18.39 -9.85 -10.70
CA TYR A 7 -17.16 -9.84 -11.48
C TYR A 7 -16.88 -8.43 -11.99
N PRO A 8 -15.63 -7.93 -11.90
CA PRO A 8 -15.29 -6.60 -12.38
C PRO A 8 -15.59 -6.49 -13.87
N SER A 9 -16.21 -5.37 -14.26
CA SER A 9 -16.62 -5.10 -15.63
C SER A 9 -15.41 -5.08 -16.57
N LEU A 10 -15.62 -5.38 -17.86
CA LEU A 10 -14.55 -5.29 -18.87
C LEU A 10 -13.90 -3.89 -18.91
N SER A 11 -14.67 -2.86 -18.57
CA SER A 11 -14.20 -1.47 -18.50
C SER A 11 -13.19 -1.24 -17.36
N ASP A 12 -13.39 -1.86 -16.19
CA ASP A 12 -12.46 -1.79 -15.06
C ASP A 12 -11.14 -2.53 -15.34
N ARG A 13 -11.21 -3.61 -16.13
CA ARG A 13 -10.01 -4.31 -16.60
C ARG A 13 -9.23 -3.43 -17.56
N MET A 14 -9.89 -2.81 -18.54
CA MET A 14 -9.25 -1.92 -19.53
C MET A 14 -8.58 -0.70 -18.89
N THR A 15 -9.23 -0.03 -17.93
CA THR A 15 -8.63 1.10 -17.22
C THR A 15 -7.40 0.69 -16.41
N SER A 16 -7.40 -0.51 -15.81
CA SER A 16 -6.23 -1.03 -15.10
C SER A 16 -5.04 -1.35 -16.02
N TYR A 17 -5.30 -1.85 -17.24
CA TYR A 17 -4.25 -2.05 -18.25
C TYR A 17 -3.71 -0.72 -18.78
N TRP A 18 -4.59 0.27 -18.95
CA TRP A 18 -4.21 1.61 -19.37
C TRP A 18 -3.32 2.30 -18.33
N GLU A 19 -3.68 2.28 -17.05
CA GLU A 19 -2.86 2.87 -15.99
C GLU A 19 -1.48 2.19 -15.86
N ARG A 20 -1.42 0.86 -16.03
CA ARG A 20 -0.15 0.12 -16.11
C ARG A 20 0.66 0.55 -17.34
N GLY A 21 0.00 0.65 -18.50
CA GLY A 21 0.59 1.10 -19.75
C GLY A 21 1.17 2.52 -19.65
N VAL A 22 0.42 3.45 -19.07
CA VAL A 22 0.85 4.83 -18.83
C VAL A 22 2.08 4.87 -17.93
N ARG A 23 2.08 4.12 -16.81
CA ARG A 23 3.22 4.09 -15.89
C ARG A 23 4.49 3.52 -16.54
N ILE A 24 4.33 2.50 -17.37
CA ILE A 24 5.42 1.92 -18.15
C ILE A 24 5.90 2.94 -19.19
N ALA A 25 4.99 3.57 -19.93
CA ALA A 25 5.30 4.59 -20.93
C ALA A 25 6.06 5.79 -20.33
N THR A 26 5.65 6.28 -19.15
CA THR A 26 6.37 7.36 -18.45
C THR A 26 7.80 6.95 -18.10
N ARG A 27 8.03 5.69 -17.69
CA ARG A 27 9.38 5.17 -17.40
C ARG A 27 10.23 5.09 -18.66
N PHE A 28 9.65 4.62 -19.76
CA PHE A 28 10.33 4.60 -21.05
C PHE A 28 10.66 6.01 -21.54
N ALA A 29 9.76 6.98 -21.36
CA ALA A 29 9.98 8.37 -21.73
C ALA A 29 11.11 9.03 -20.92
N ILE A 30 11.16 8.81 -19.59
CA ILE A 30 12.24 9.33 -18.73
C ILE A 30 13.58 8.71 -19.12
N ALA A 31 13.62 7.39 -19.32
CA ALA A 31 14.84 6.69 -19.73
C ALA A 31 15.32 7.14 -21.12
N PHE A 32 14.39 7.38 -22.04
CA PHE A 32 14.70 7.93 -23.36
C PHE A 32 15.30 9.33 -23.25
N GLY A 33 14.69 10.24 -22.47
CA GLY A 33 15.21 11.59 -22.26
C GLY A 33 16.62 11.62 -21.66
N LEU A 34 16.89 10.77 -20.65
CA LEU A 34 18.22 10.59 -20.06
C LEU A 34 19.24 10.05 -21.09
N SER A 35 18.82 9.09 -21.90
CA SER A 35 19.65 8.51 -22.95
C SER A 35 20.03 9.57 -24.00
N THR A 36 19.06 10.36 -24.47
CA THR A 36 19.30 11.43 -25.45
C THR A 36 20.26 12.49 -24.92
N LEU A 37 20.09 12.96 -23.68
CA LEU A 37 21.00 13.95 -23.07
C LEU A 37 22.44 13.40 -22.99
N THR A 38 22.59 12.14 -22.59
CA THR A 38 23.91 11.49 -22.49
C THR A 38 24.55 11.32 -23.87
N ALA A 39 23.75 10.92 -24.87
CA ALA A 39 24.19 10.73 -26.24
C ALA A 39 24.58 12.02 -26.95
N ILE A 40 23.93 13.14 -26.63
CA ILE A 40 24.33 14.47 -27.11
C ILE A 40 25.73 14.79 -26.58
N GLY A 41 25.99 14.57 -25.28
CA GLY A 41 27.32 14.75 -24.68
C GLY A 41 28.40 13.90 -25.33
N ILE A 42 28.11 12.63 -25.62
CA ILE A 42 29.04 11.74 -26.34
C ILE A 42 29.31 12.24 -27.76
N GLY A 43 28.27 12.69 -28.47
CA GLY A 43 28.41 13.26 -29.82
C GLY A 43 29.36 14.46 -29.83
N PHE A 44 29.20 15.40 -28.90
CA PHE A 44 30.10 16.55 -28.78
C PHE A 44 31.55 16.17 -28.40
N ALA A 45 31.74 15.07 -27.67
CA ALA A 45 33.07 14.67 -27.20
C ALA A 45 33.87 13.85 -28.23
N VAL A 46 33.20 13.17 -29.16
CA VAL A 46 33.82 12.19 -30.06
C VAL A 46 34.08 12.75 -31.45
N THR A 47 33.40 13.83 -31.86
CA THR A 47 33.45 14.28 -33.24
C THR A 47 33.24 15.79 -33.39
N ASP A 48 34.09 16.39 -34.23
CA ASP A 48 34.02 17.81 -34.63
C ASP A 48 33.22 18.00 -35.94
N ASN A 49 32.72 16.93 -36.55
CA ASN A 49 31.94 16.97 -37.78
C ASN A 49 30.45 16.83 -37.47
N VAL A 50 29.67 17.87 -37.77
CA VAL A 50 28.22 17.96 -37.49
C VAL A 50 27.44 16.74 -38.02
N LEU A 51 27.79 16.23 -39.21
CA LEU A 51 27.10 15.08 -39.80
C LEU A 51 27.41 13.79 -39.04
N ALA A 52 28.68 13.57 -38.71
CA ALA A 52 29.10 12.42 -37.90
C ALA A 52 28.55 12.50 -36.46
N GLN A 53 28.45 13.71 -35.89
CA GLN A 53 27.85 13.98 -34.59
C GLN A 53 26.39 13.51 -34.53
N ILE A 54 25.59 13.85 -35.54
CA ILE A 54 24.17 13.42 -35.60
C ILE A 54 24.08 11.89 -35.61
N PHE A 55 24.88 11.22 -36.45
CA PHE A 55 24.87 9.75 -36.50
C PHE A 55 25.30 9.11 -35.19
N VAL A 56 26.41 9.58 -34.59
CA VAL A 56 26.93 9.08 -33.32
C VAL A 56 25.95 9.31 -32.18
N THR A 57 25.30 10.48 -32.11
CA THR A 57 24.30 10.79 -31.10
C THR A 57 23.06 9.90 -31.22
N ILE A 58 22.55 9.66 -32.43
CA ILE A 58 21.38 8.76 -32.62
C ILE A 58 21.76 7.33 -32.20
N LEU A 59 22.92 6.83 -32.63
CA LEU A 59 23.40 5.49 -32.30
C LEU A 59 23.60 5.31 -30.79
N ALA A 60 24.24 6.29 -30.13
CA ALA A 60 24.44 6.28 -28.69
C ALA A 60 23.11 6.38 -27.93
N ALA A 61 22.14 7.16 -28.41
CA ALA A 61 20.82 7.27 -27.77
C ALA A 61 20.06 5.95 -27.79
N PHE A 62 20.13 5.19 -28.89
CA PHE A 62 19.53 3.85 -28.95
C PHE A 62 20.31 2.83 -28.10
N ALA A 63 21.64 2.83 -28.17
CA ALA A 63 22.47 1.89 -27.43
C ALA A 63 22.35 2.05 -25.90
N LEU A 64 22.23 3.30 -25.43
CA LEU A 64 22.13 3.61 -24.00
C LEU A 64 20.70 3.48 -23.45
N TRP A 65 19.67 3.42 -24.30
CA TRP A 65 18.28 3.40 -23.86
C TRP A 65 17.96 2.17 -22.99
N ILE A 66 18.32 0.97 -23.44
CA ILE A 66 18.06 -0.27 -22.69
C ILE A 66 18.78 -0.26 -21.33
N PRO A 67 20.09 0.06 -21.25
CA PRO A 67 20.79 0.25 -19.98
C PRO A 67 20.12 1.26 -19.04
N PHE A 68 19.67 2.40 -19.56
CA PHE A 68 18.99 3.41 -18.74
C PHE A 68 17.62 2.94 -18.23
N VAL A 69 16.85 2.19 -19.03
CA VAL A 69 15.58 1.58 -18.56
C VAL A 69 15.83 0.62 -17.41
N ILE A 70 16.84 -0.24 -17.51
CA ILE A 70 17.23 -1.17 -16.44
C ILE A 70 17.73 -0.38 -15.22
N GLY A 71 18.55 0.64 -15.42
CA GLY A 71 19.07 1.50 -14.36
C GLY A 71 17.96 2.24 -13.60
N VAL A 72 17.02 2.88 -14.29
CA VAL A 72 15.90 3.61 -13.69
C VAL A 72 14.98 2.66 -12.92
N THR A 73 14.65 1.50 -13.48
CA THR A 73 13.79 0.51 -12.80
C THR A 73 14.46 -0.07 -11.55
N ARG A 74 15.77 -0.37 -11.60
CA ARG A 74 16.54 -0.85 -10.45
C ARG A 74 16.77 0.25 -9.41
N PHE A 75 16.99 1.49 -9.83
CA PHE A 75 17.17 2.63 -8.93
C PHE A 75 15.88 2.99 -8.19
N GLU A 76 14.73 2.95 -8.86
CA GLU A 76 13.43 3.09 -8.19
C GLU A 76 13.21 2.00 -7.15
N ALA A 77 13.46 0.73 -7.51
CA ALA A 77 13.35 -0.40 -6.58
C ALA A 77 14.27 -0.23 -5.37
N TRP A 78 15.52 0.18 -5.60
CA TRP A 78 16.49 0.43 -4.53
C TRP A 78 16.17 1.67 -3.68
N ARG A 79 15.68 2.76 -4.29
CA ARG A 79 15.28 3.98 -3.57
C ARG A 79 14.07 3.73 -2.69
N ASN A 80 13.10 2.97 -3.20
CA ASN A 80 11.96 2.52 -2.41
C ASN A 80 12.47 1.64 -1.28
N ALA A 81 13.32 0.63 -1.56
CA ALA A 81 13.93 -0.21 -0.52
C ALA A 81 14.73 0.58 0.54
N ARG A 82 15.43 1.67 0.16
CA ARG A 82 16.14 2.56 1.10
C ARG A 82 15.22 3.42 1.96
N ARG A 83 14.12 3.93 1.39
CA ARG A 83 13.08 4.64 2.17
C ARG A 83 12.42 3.69 3.17
N HIS A 84 12.16 2.44 2.77
CA HIS A 84 11.69 1.39 3.67
C HIS A 84 12.74 1.03 4.75
N ARG A 85 14.04 0.98 4.42
CA ARG A 85 15.12 0.71 5.40
C ARG A 85 15.28 1.79 6.49
N LYS A 86 15.06 3.05 6.18
CA LYS A 86 15.02 4.11 7.22
C LYS A 86 13.79 4.00 8.13
N GLY A 87 12.70 3.37 7.67
CA GLY A 87 11.59 2.96 8.53
C GLY A 87 11.83 1.65 9.31
N LEU A 88 12.72 0.77 8.81
CA LEU A 88 13.04 -0.54 9.41
C LEU A 88 14.04 -0.49 10.58
N ALA A 89 14.83 0.58 10.75
CA ALA A 89 15.84 0.64 11.82
C ALA A 89 15.26 0.69 13.25
N ALA A 90 13.92 0.67 13.41
CA ALA A 90 13.25 0.79 14.69
C ALA A 90 12.56 -0.48 15.21
N MET A 91 12.43 -1.59 14.48
CA MET A 91 11.65 -2.73 15.01
C MET A 91 12.20 -4.12 14.65
N PRO A 92 12.66 -4.90 15.64
CA PRO A 92 12.55 -6.35 15.55
C PRO A 92 11.05 -6.69 15.50
N ILE A 93 10.64 -7.48 14.50
CA ILE A 93 9.32 -8.11 14.43
C ILE A 93 9.28 -9.18 15.54
N ALA A 94 9.20 -8.75 16.79
CA ALA A 94 8.99 -9.63 17.92
C ALA A 94 7.51 -10.01 17.93
N GLN A 95 7.26 -11.31 17.80
CA GLN A 95 5.96 -12.00 17.91
C GLN A 95 5.25 -11.84 19.26
N ARG A 96 5.48 -10.76 20.02
CA ARG A 96 4.74 -10.52 21.26
C ARG A 96 3.34 -10.04 20.88
N ALA A 97 2.35 -10.85 21.18
CA ALA A 97 0.95 -10.41 21.27
C ALA A 97 0.95 -9.09 22.05
N ASN A 98 0.52 -8.00 21.41
CA ASN A 98 0.47 -6.71 22.05
C ASN A 98 -0.66 -6.76 23.11
N PRO A 99 -0.33 -6.79 24.42
CA PRO A 99 -1.35 -6.96 25.46
C PRO A 99 -2.34 -5.79 25.49
N GLU A 100 -1.92 -4.60 25.06
CA GLU A 100 -2.78 -3.41 24.98
C GLU A 100 -3.82 -3.55 23.86
N PHE A 101 -3.45 -4.15 22.74
CA PHE A 101 -4.41 -4.40 21.65
C PHE A 101 -5.51 -5.35 22.11
N GLU A 102 -5.15 -6.44 22.81
CA GLU A 102 -6.14 -7.41 23.29
C GLU A 102 -7.09 -6.77 24.32
N GLN A 103 -6.59 -5.92 25.21
CA GLN A 103 -7.43 -5.17 26.15
C GLN A 103 -8.38 -4.21 25.45
N ASN A 104 -7.89 -3.44 24.47
CA ASN A 104 -8.72 -2.50 23.71
C ASN A 104 -9.73 -3.24 22.82
N TRP A 105 -9.37 -4.39 22.28
CA TRP A 105 -10.30 -5.26 21.54
C TRP A 105 -11.41 -5.80 22.44
N GLN A 106 -11.08 -6.22 23.67
CA GLN A 106 -12.09 -6.64 24.65
C GLN A 106 -13.01 -5.48 25.05
N ARG A 107 -12.49 -4.26 25.21
CA ARG A 107 -13.29 -3.06 25.43
C ARG A 107 -14.24 -2.79 24.27
N LEU A 108 -13.78 -2.90 23.02
CA LEU A 108 -14.63 -2.77 21.84
C LEU A 108 -15.77 -3.80 21.84
N VAL A 109 -15.47 -5.06 22.17
CA VAL A 109 -16.48 -6.12 22.30
C VAL A 109 -17.49 -5.83 23.40
N ALA A 110 -17.04 -5.28 24.54
CA ALA A 110 -17.92 -4.90 25.65
C ALA A 110 -18.87 -3.75 25.27
N LEU A 111 -18.40 -2.80 24.44
CA LEU A 111 -19.19 -1.66 23.97
C LEU A 111 -20.16 -2.01 22.84
N ALA A 112 -19.91 -3.09 22.10
CA ALA A 112 -20.77 -3.59 21.03
C ALA A 112 -21.19 -5.06 21.26
N PRO A 113 -21.96 -5.37 22.32
CA PRO A 113 -22.30 -6.74 22.67
C PRO A 113 -23.11 -7.43 21.56
N ALA A 114 -23.97 -6.68 20.86
CA ALA A 114 -24.75 -7.19 19.72
C ALA A 114 -23.89 -7.61 18.52
N GLN A 115 -22.62 -7.16 18.44
CA GLN A 115 -21.70 -7.46 17.34
C GLN A 115 -20.57 -8.41 17.76
N ARG A 116 -20.67 -9.05 18.93
CA ARG A 116 -19.62 -9.89 19.49
C ARG A 116 -19.17 -11.02 18.56
N GLU A 117 -20.09 -11.72 17.92
CA GLU A 117 -19.78 -12.79 16.97
C GLU A 117 -19.06 -12.26 15.72
N ARG A 118 -19.53 -11.13 15.18
CA ARG A 118 -18.92 -10.43 14.04
C ARG A 118 -17.49 -10.00 14.36
N LEU A 119 -17.26 -9.40 15.54
CA LEU A 119 -15.95 -9.00 16.01
C LEU A 119 -15.01 -10.21 16.22
N ALA A 120 -15.51 -11.32 16.74
CA ALA A 120 -14.72 -12.54 16.86
C ALA A 120 -14.28 -13.09 15.49
N ALA A 121 -15.18 -13.09 14.50
CA ALA A 121 -14.86 -13.50 13.13
C ALA A 121 -13.82 -12.58 12.47
N ILE A 122 -13.95 -11.26 12.66
CA ILE A 122 -12.99 -10.26 12.18
C ILE A 122 -11.61 -10.51 12.77
N LYS A 123 -11.50 -10.66 14.10
CA LYS A 123 -10.23 -10.94 14.78
C LYS A 123 -9.57 -12.20 14.24
N SER A 124 -10.33 -13.29 14.14
CA SER A 124 -9.84 -14.56 13.57
C SER A 124 -9.38 -14.42 12.11
N SER A 125 -10.04 -13.60 11.31
CA SER A 125 -9.64 -13.32 9.92
C SER A 125 -8.32 -12.54 9.85
N ILE A 126 -8.16 -11.53 10.70
CA ILE A 126 -6.95 -10.70 10.79
C ILE A 126 -5.77 -11.55 11.26
N ASP A 127 -5.93 -12.34 12.32
CA ASP A 127 -4.88 -13.22 12.86
C ASP A 127 -4.41 -14.24 11.81
N ARG A 128 -5.34 -14.86 11.07
CA ARG A 128 -5.01 -15.76 9.95
C ARG A 128 -4.28 -15.05 8.82
N SER A 129 -4.71 -13.84 8.48
CA SER A 129 -4.06 -13.04 7.43
C SER A 129 -2.65 -12.64 7.84
N ARG A 130 -2.45 -12.19 9.08
CA ARG A 130 -1.14 -11.87 9.66
C ARG A 130 -0.18 -13.06 9.58
N LEU A 131 -0.62 -14.25 10.00
CA LEU A 131 0.20 -15.46 9.97
C LEU A 131 0.56 -15.90 8.55
N ALA A 132 -0.35 -15.74 7.59
CA ALA A 132 -0.12 -16.13 6.20
C ALA A 132 0.80 -15.14 5.48
N LEU A 133 0.54 -13.83 5.62
CA LEU A 133 1.36 -12.77 5.02
C LEU A 133 2.79 -12.79 5.60
N GLY A 134 2.96 -13.06 6.89
CA GLY A 134 4.28 -13.16 7.52
C GLY A 134 5.16 -14.34 7.08
N LYS A 135 4.59 -15.35 6.40
CA LYS A 135 5.32 -16.54 5.91
C LYS A 135 5.72 -16.46 4.44
N THR A 136 5.13 -15.54 3.68
CA THR A 136 5.42 -15.41 2.23
C THR A 136 6.74 -14.65 2.08
N GLU A 137 7.62 -15.03 1.16
CA GLU A 137 8.74 -14.15 0.74
C GLU A 137 8.11 -12.87 0.18
N LEU A 138 8.03 -11.83 1.03
CA LEU A 138 6.98 -10.81 0.92
C LEU A 138 7.16 -9.90 -0.31
N ASP A 139 6.19 -9.98 -1.20
CA ASP A 139 5.77 -8.89 -2.07
C ASP A 139 5.64 -7.59 -1.23
N PRO A 140 6.22 -6.45 -1.67
CA PRO A 140 6.13 -5.16 -0.96
C PRO A 140 4.74 -4.81 -0.41
N ASP A 141 3.69 -5.14 -1.15
CA ASP A 141 2.31 -4.82 -0.76
C ASP A 141 1.83 -5.66 0.46
N ALA A 142 2.32 -6.90 0.61
CA ALA A 142 1.99 -7.77 1.74
C ALA A 142 2.68 -7.31 3.03
N HIS A 143 3.86 -6.68 2.91
CA HIS A 143 4.59 -6.11 4.04
C HIS A 143 3.88 -4.87 4.62
N ASP A 144 3.38 -3.99 3.74
CA ASP A 144 2.61 -2.82 4.16
C ASP A 144 1.33 -3.21 4.92
N LEU A 145 0.65 -4.28 4.50
CA LEU A 145 -0.49 -4.82 5.24
C LEU A 145 -0.12 -5.34 6.62
N CYS A 146 1.01 -6.05 6.77
CA CYS A 146 1.49 -6.49 8.07
C CYS A 146 1.73 -5.29 9.01
N ILE A 147 2.28 -4.19 8.50
CA ILE A 147 2.45 -2.95 9.28
C ILE A 147 1.10 -2.37 9.71
N LEU A 148 0.12 -2.35 8.80
CA LEU A 148 -1.23 -1.86 9.12
C LEU A 148 -1.90 -2.72 10.19
N ILE A 149 -1.78 -4.06 10.11
CA ILE A 149 -2.31 -5.00 11.10
C ILE A 149 -1.63 -4.80 12.46
N ASP A 150 -0.30 -4.74 12.49
CA ASP A 150 0.45 -4.82 13.74
C ASP A 150 0.54 -3.49 14.49
N ARG A 151 0.39 -2.35 13.80
CA ARG A 151 0.60 -1.02 14.39
C ARG A 151 -0.59 -0.09 14.23
N ARG A 152 -1.08 0.12 13.00
CA ARG A 152 -2.11 1.14 12.74
C ARG A 152 -3.50 0.74 13.21
N LEU A 153 -3.86 -0.53 13.07
CA LEU A 153 -5.14 -1.02 13.55
C LEU A 153 -5.25 -0.93 15.10
N PRO A 154 -4.26 -1.39 15.89
CA PRO A 154 -4.28 -1.19 17.33
C PRO A 154 -4.35 0.28 17.77
N GLU A 155 -3.60 1.16 17.09
CA GLU A 155 -3.59 2.60 17.36
C GLU A 155 -4.96 3.22 17.09
N LEU A 156 -5.58 2.92 15.94
CA LEU A 156 -6.92 3.38 15.60
C LEU A 156 -7.97 2.92 16.60
N VAL A 157 -7.98 1.63 16.96
CA VAL A 157 -8.95 1.09 17.92
C VAL A 157 -8.77 1.73 19.29
N ARG A 158 -7.53 1.95 19.74
CA ARG A 158 -7.28 2.62 21.01
C ARG A 158 -7.81 4.05 21.00
N HIS A 159 -7.47 4.84 19.98
CA HIS A 159 -7.86 6.25 19.89
C HIS A 159 -9.37 6.44 19.78
N GLU A 160 -10.04 5.69 18.92
CA GLU A 160 -11.50 5.80 18.76
C GLU A 160 -12.27 5.36 20.00
N LEU A 161 -11.68 4.53 20.86
CA LEU A 161 -12.26 4.15 22.14
C LEU A 161 -12.01 5.19 23.25
N GLU A 162 -10.91 5.93 23.18
CA GLU A 162 -10.58 7.04 24.09
C GLU A 162 -11.51 8.24 23.84
N ASP A 163 -11.83 8.54 22.57
CA ASP A 163 -12.65 9.70 22.16
C ASP A 163 -14.14 9.38 21.92
N LEU A 164 -14.68 8.39 22.65
CA LEU A 164 -16.09 8.08 22.53
C LEU A 164 -16.97 9.20 23.12
N PRO A 165 -18.05 9.60 22.43
CA PRO A 165 -19.01 10.55 22.98
C PRO A 165 -19.58 10.02 24.30
N PRO A 166 -19.86 10.90 25.28
CA PRO A 166 -20.50 10.49 26.53
C PRO A 166 -21.95 10.03 26.33
N ASP A 167 -22.58 10.45 25.22
CA ASP A 167 -23.95 10.05 24.84
C ASP A 167 -24.01 8.63 24.25
N ASP A 168 -25.01 7.86 24.68
CA ASP A 168 -25.30 6.49 24.28
C ASP A 168 -25.63 6.33 22.80
N ALA A 169 -26.29 7.31 22.19
CA ALA A 169 -26.64 7.25 20.76
C ALA A 169 -25.39 7.50 19.89
N GLY A 170 -24.67 8.59 20.16
CA GLY A 170 -23.42 8.91 19.46
C GLY A 170 -22.35 7.84 19.61
N ARG A 171 -22.19 7.28 20.82
CA ARG A 171 -21.25 6.17 21.09
C ARG A 171 -21.55 4.93 20.25
N ARG A 172 -22.81 4.50 20.20
CA ARG A 172 -23.18 3.31 19.41
C ARG A 172 -22.95 3.51 17.91
N GLN A 173 -23.25 4.69 17.38
CA GLN A 173 -22.98 5.02 15.99
C GLN A 173 -21.48 4.95 15.69
N ARG A 174 -20.65 5.63 16.48
CA ARG A 174 -19.21 5.70 16.25
C ARG A 174 -18.50 4.35 16.38
N VAL A 175 -18.93 3.54 17.36
CA VAL A 175 -18.48 2.15 17.49
C VAL A 175 -18.90 1.33 16.27
N GLY A 176 -20.13 1.48 15.77
CA GLY A 176 -20.59 0.80 14.56
C GLY A 176 -19.73 1.12 13.32
N GLU A 177 -19.44 2.40 13.10
CA GLU A 177 -18.57 2.86 12.01
C GLU A 177 -17.14 2.29 12.14
N LEU A 178 -16.60 2.24 13.36
CA LEU A 178 -15.30 1.62 13.61
C LEU A 178 -15.32 0.12 13.26
N VAL A 179 -16.35 -0.63 13.68
CA VAL A 179 -16.45 -2.06 13.35
C VAL A 179 -16.54 -2.28 11.83
N ASP A 180 -17.33 -1.47 11.12
CA ASP A 180 -17.46 -1.56 9.68
C ASP A 180 -16.13 -1.28 8.95
N LEU A 181 -15.37 -0.31 9.44
CA LEU A 181 -14.05 0.03 8.91
C LEU A 181 -13.03 -1.10 9.15
N VAL A 182 -13.00 -1.67 10.35
CA VAL A 182 -12.12 -2.80 10.67
C VAL A 182 -12.50 -4.05 9.87
N GLU A 183 -13.79 -4.27 9.62
CA GLU A 183 -14.24 -5.38 8.77
C GLU A 183 -13.80 -5.20 7.31
N GLN A 184 -13.95 -3.99 6.74
CA GLN A 184 -13.47 -3.69 5.39
C GLN A 184 -11.97 -3.99 5.25
N PHE A 185 -11.20 -3.61 6.28
CA PHE A 185 -9.78 -3.92 6.36
C PHE A 185 -9.53 -5.44 6.42
N ALA A 186 -10.22 -6.17 7.30
CA ALA A 186 -10.07 -7.62 7.43
C ALA A 186 -10.41 -8.37 6.13
N ARG A 187 -11.44 -7.94 5.40
CA ARG A 187 -11.80 -8.49 4.08
C ARG A 187 -10.74 -8.21 3.03
N HIS A 188 -10.13 -7.02 3.07
CA HIS A 188 -9.04 -6.67 2.17
C HIS A 188 -7.78 -7.52 2.44
N CYS A 189 -7.39 -7.69 3.70
CA CYS A 189 -6.31 -8.60 4.08
C CYS A 189 -6.58 -10.05 3.64
N GLY A 190 -7.82 -10.53 3.78
CA GLY A 190 -8.22 -11.86 3.32
C GLY A 190 -8.08 -12.03 1.80
N ARG A 191 -8.54 -11.06 1.00
CA ARG A 191 -8.39 -11.09 -0.46
C ARG A 191 -6.94 -11.10 -0.90
N GLN A 192 -6.09 -10.33 -0.23
CA GLN A 192 -4.67 -10.27 -0.55
C GLN A 192 -3.94 -11.56 -0.17
N ARG A 193 -4.29 -12.17 0.97
CA ARG A 193 -3.84 -13.52 1.34
C ARG A 193 -4.22 -14.55 0.28
N ASP A 194 -5.42 -14.48 -0.26
CA ASP A 194 -5.95 -15.44 -1.24
C ASP A 194 -5.46 -15.15 -2.68
N GLY A 195 -4.54 -14.19 -2.85
CA GLY A 195 -3.92 -13.88 -4.15
C GLY A 195 -4.81 -13.12 -5.14
N LEU A 196 -5.97 -12.62 -4.69
CA LEU A 196 -6.92 -11.86 -5.51
C LEU A 196 -6.46 -10.39 -5.62
N SER A 197 -5.38 -10.13 -6.38
CA SER A 197 -4.65 -8.85 -6.37
C SER A 197 -5.16 -7.76 -7.33
N SER A 198 -6.17 -8.02 -8.15
CA SER A 198 -6.71 -7.01 -9.06
C SER A 198 -7.39 -5.87 -8.29
N GLY A 199 -6.72 -4.73 -8.16
CA GLY A 199 -7.19 -3.54 -7.44
C GLY A 199 -6.67 -3.37 -6.01
N SER A 200 -5.86 -4.31 -5.49
CA SER A 200 -5.45 -4.30 -4.07
C SER A 200 -4.66 -3.05 -3.69
N ALA A 201 -3.73 -2.58 -4.53
CA ALA A 201 -2.90 -1.41 -4.21
C ALA A 201 -3.73 -0.10 -4.05
N ARG A 202 -4.78 0.08 -4.88
CA ARG A 202 -5.65 1.26 -4.79
C ARG A 202 -6.55 1.19 -3.56
N GLU A 203 -7.11 0.02 -3.28
CA GLU A 203 -7.91 -0.20 -2.07
C GLU A 203 -7.09 -0.07 -0.79
N ALA A 204 -5.87 -0.62 -0.76
CA ALA A 204 -4.93 -0.48 0.36
C ALA A 204 -4.59 0.99 0.60
N ALA A 205 -4.33 1.76 -0.47
CA ALA A 205 -4.09 3.20 -0.37
C ALA A 205 -5.32 3.96 0.14
N ILE A 206 -6.54 3.58 -0.26
CA ILE A 206 -7.79 4.17 0.25
C ILE A 206 -7.98 3.85 1.74
N LEU A 207 -7.80 2.59 2.14
CA LEU A 207 -7.93 2.16 3.54
C LEU A 207 -6.89 2.85 4.41
N ARG A 208 -5.65 2.94 3.93
CA ARG A 208 -4.58 3.68 4.61
C ARG A 208 -4.93 5.15 4.77
N ARG A 209 -5.39 5.82 3.72
CA ARG A 209 -5.84 7.22 3.81
C ARG A 209 -7.00 7.39 4.79
N ARG A 210 -7.93 6.44 4.86
CA ARG A 210 -9.04 6.48 5.82
C ARG A 210 -8.57 6.32 7.26
N PHE A 211 -7.63 5.39 7.50
CA PHE A 211 -7.01 5.24 8.83
C PHE A 211 -6.21 6.49 9.20
N GLU A 212 -5.42 7.03 8.28
CA GLU A 212 -4.62 8.23 8.51
C GLU A 212 -5.49 9.48 8.70
N ALA A 213 -6.59 9.64 7.96
CA ALA A 213 -7.54 10.73 8.15
C ALA A 213 -8.22 10.67 9.52
N ARG A 214 -8.73 9.49 9.91
CA ARG A 214 -9.31 9.29 11.25
C ARG A 214 -8.31 9.57 12.36
N LEU A 215 -7.06 9.12 12.21
CA LEU A 215 -6.00 9.41 13.18
C LEU A 215 -5.55 10.89 13.18
N ALA A 216 -5.69 11.59 12.05
CA ALA A 216 -5.33 13.00 11.92
C ALA A 216 -6.40 13.93 12.50
N ASP A 217 -7.69 13.62 12.31
CA ASP A 217 -8.81 14.36 12.89
C ASP A 217 -8.70 14.45 14.42
N HIS A 218 -8.01 13.50 15.07
CA HIS A 218 -7.84 13.46 16.53
C HIS A 218 -6.51 14.13 16.99
N ARG A 219 -5.64 14.53 16.06
CA ARG A 219 -4.39 15.24 16.36
C ARG A 219 -4.55 16.76 16.38
N ASP A 220 -5.55 17.28 15.68
CA ASP A 220 -5.81 18.73 15.59
C ASP A 220 -6.66 19.24 16.77
N ASP A 221 -7.12 18.36 17.66
CA ASP A 221 -7.86 18.67 18.90
C ASP A 221 -6.96 18.78 20.17
N LEU A 222 -5.63 18.70 20.01
CA LEU A 222 -4.61 18.87 21.08
C LEU A 222 -3.83 20.19 20.91
#